data_AF-A0A2R6AHJ7-F1
#
_entry.id   AF-A0A2R6AHJ7-F1
#
_cell.length_a   1.000
_cell.length_b   1.000
_cell.length_c   1.000
_cell.angle_alpha   90.00
_cell.angle_beta   90.00
_cell.angle_gamma   90.00
#
_symmetry.space_group_name_H-M   'P 1'
#
loop_
_entity.id
_entity.type
_entity.pdbx_description
1 polymer ?
#
loop_
_entity_poly.entity_id
_entity_poly.type
_entity_poly.pdbx_seq_one_letter_code
_entity_poly.pdbx_strand_id
1 'polypeptide(L)'
;MKARLALLLIVILFAVAFLSYNALNNQEMCLTKSEISKDTSFSLNLTSVAFYYLALQTPSGLEKEYPNSHVIYLADDQALDYFALIKLYNLTRFGLALSITQKILNASKAYGGLFKYWNPVFEVLGVYPTTTIPMSGVDHRIGSLDGYTLMATIFRPNPSFDYYSYADQLAYRTLLEVHLGNYSQAEVLFENLSKMWNGKGFVDKAFNGVYQSYKLADYVIVWRVLASNAHTCQFAKKYLTIVHRITSIMSVLQSYSGGVWTGYKWVNQTMVYGTNISLTNGETTSLFVISF
;
A
#
# COMPACT_ATOMS: atom_id res chain seq x y z
N MET A 1 39.83 48.95 23.54
CA MET A 1 38.66 48.76 22.64
C MET A 1 38.82 47.56 21.71
N LYS A 2 39.92 47.43 20.94
CA LYS A 2 40.17 46.31 20.01
C LYS A 2 40.15 44.91 20.64
N ALA A 3 40.75 44.73 21.82
CA ALA A 3 40.79 43.43 22.50
C ALA A 3 39.41 42.91 22.96
N ARG A 4 38.50 43.81 23.37
CA ARG A 4 37.13 43.44 23.75
C ARG A 4 36.29 43.03 22.55
N LEU A 5 36.52 43.67 21.40
CA LEU A 5 35.85 43.33 20.14
C LEU A 5 36.30 41.97 19.61
N ALA A 6 37.60 41.67 19.69
CA ALA A 6 38.16 40.37 19.32
C ALA A 6 37.61 39.23 20.20
N LEU A 7 37.52 39.45 21.52
CA LEU A 7 36.96 38.47 22.44
C LEU A 7 35.47 38.19 22.16
N LEU A 8 34.69 39.24 21.84
CA LEU A 8 33.28 39.11 21.49
C LEU A 8 33.09 38.29 20.21
N LEU A 9 33.92 38.52 19.19
CA LEU A 9 33.92 37.77 17.93
C LEU A 9 34.24 36.29 18.13
N ILE A 10 35.21 35.96 18.99
CA ILE A 10 35.56 34.57 19.32
C ILE A 10 34.38 33.87 20.01
N VAL A 11 33.74 34.53 20.98
CA VAL A 11 32.58 33.96 21.68
C VAL A 11 31.41 33.72 20.72
N ILE A 12 31.14 34.64 19.80
CA ILE A 12 30.09 34.47 18.79
C ILE A 12 30.41 33.31 17.84
N LEU A 13 31.66 33.21 17.36
CA LEU A 13 32.09 32.11 16.48
C LEU A 13 31.98 30.75 17.19
N PHE A 14 32.36 30.67 18.47
CA PHE A 14 32.19 29.45 19.26
C PHE A 14 30.72 29.12 19.49
N ALA A 15 29.87 30.11 19.77
CA ALA A 15 28.43 29.89 19.93
C ALA A 15 27.79 29.39 18.63
N VAL A 16 28.14 29.99 17.49
CA VAL A 16 27.66 29.55 16.17
C VAL A 16 28.16 28.14 15.85
N ALA A 17 29.44 27.83 16.08
CA ALA A 17 29.99 26.50 15.85
C ALA A 17 29.36 25.45 16.77
N PHE A 18 29.14 25.77 18.05
CA PHE A 18 28.49 24.88 19.01
C PHE A 18 27.01 24.65 18.69
N LEU A 19 26.28 25.68 18.29
CA LEU A 19 24.90 25.57 17.82
C LEU A 19 24.82 24.78 16.51
N SER A 20 25.76 24.97 15.59
CA SER A 20 25.83 24.21 14.34
C SER A 20 26.15 22.74 14.58
N TYR A 21 27.11 22.46 15.48
CA TYR A 21 27.49 21.10 15.88
C TYR A 21 26.34 20.37 16.58
N ASN A 22 25.64 21.04 17.50
CA ASN A 22 24.46 20.46 18.14
C ASN A 22 23.27 20.34 17.19
N ALA A 23 23.09 21.25 16.24
CA ALA A 23 22.06 21.11 15.21
C ALA A 23 22.33 19.93 14.26
N LEU A 24 23.61 19.68 13.94
CA LEU A 24 24.06 18.51 13.17
C LEU A 24 23.93 17.20 13.96
N ASN A 25 24.17 17.23 15.28
CA ASN A 25 24.11 16.03 16.14
C ASN A 25 22.73 15.75 16.76
N ASN A 26 21.84 16.75 16.82
CA ASN A 26 20.45 16.59 17.28
C ASN A 26 19.46 16.35 16.13
N GLN A 27 19.93 16.15 14.89
CA GLN A 27 19.09 15.48 13.91
C GLN A 27 18.89 14.05 14.39
N GLU A 28 17.73 13.79 15.01
CA GLU A 28 17.25 12.43 15.17
C GLU A 28 17.46 11.70 13.84
N MET A 29 18.22 10.62 13.84
CA MET A 29 18.51 9.93 12.59
C MET A 29 17.22 9.31 12.02
N CYS A 30 17.15 9.18 10.70
CA CYS A 30 16.10 8.40 10.06
C CYS A 30 16.15 6.94 10.55
N LEU A 31 15.01 6.25 10.53
CA LEU A 31 14.96 4.82 10.77
C LEU A 31 15.80 4.06 9.72
N THR A 32 16.55 3.07 10.18
CA THR A 32 17.26 2.13 9.30
C THR A 32 16.27 1.20 8.60
N LYS A 33 16.70 0.58 7.49
CA LYS A 33 15.90 -0.45 6.81
C LYS A 33 15.50 -1.61 7.73
N SER A 34 16.38 -1.97 8.67
CA SER A 34 16.11 -3.03 9.66
C SER A 34 15.01 -2.62 10.63
N GLU A 35 15.05 -1.39 11.14
CA GLU A 35 13.99 -0.85 12.02
C GLU A 35 12.66 -0.75 11.29
N ILE A 36 12.65 -0.20 10.07
CA ILE A 36 11.44 -0.12 9.24
C ILE A 36 10.84 -1.52 9.02
N SER A 37 11.66 -2.50 8.67
CA SER A 37 11.23 -3.91 8.50
C SER A 37 10.65 -4.49 9.79
N LYS A 38 11.32 -4.26 10.93
CA LYS A 38 10.84 -4.71 12.24
C LYS A 38 9.50 -4.08 12.62
N ASP A 39 9.37 -2.77 12.43
CA ASP A 39 8.19 -2.00 12.82
C ASP A 39 6.97 -2.30 11.95
N THR A 40 7.22 -2.77 10.72
CA THR A 40 6.16 -3.11 9.77
C THR A 40 5.96 -4.61 9.60
N SER A 41 6.59 -5.42 10.45
CA SER A 41 6.43 -6.87 10.44
C SER A 41 5.03 -7.29 10.92
N PHE A 42 4.43 -8.25 10.24
CA PHE A 42 3.18 -8.89 10.64
C PHE A 42 3.20 -10.37 10.25
N SER A 43 2.30 -11.16 10.82
CA SER A 43 2.19 -12.59 10.51
C SER A 43 1.47 -12.82 9.18
N LEU A 44 2.11 -13.57 8.28
CA LEU A 44 1.49 -14.04 7.03
C LEU A 44 2.08 -15.40 6.65
N ASN A 45 1.23 -16.42 6.50
CA ASN A 45 1.62 -17.74 6.04
C ASN A 45 1.77 -17.72 4.51
N LEU A 46 3.00 -17.44 4.06
CA LEU A 46 3.36 -17.30 2.64
C LEU A 46 3.11 -18.59 1.82
N THR A 47 3.26 -19.78 2.41
CA THR A 47 2.94 -21.04 1.72
C THR A 47 1.46 -21.14 1.41
N SER A 48 0.59 -20.78 2.36
CA SER A 48 -0.87 -20.81 2.16
C SER A 48 -1.29 -19.75 1.13
N VAL A 49 -0.64 -18.58 1.09
CA VAL A 49 -0.86 -17.58 0.05
C VAL A 49 -0.63 -18.15 -1.36
N ALA A 50 0.44 -18.92 -1.58
CA ALA A 50 0.68 -19.52 -2.90
C ALA A 50 -0.42 -20.50 -3.31
N PHE A 51 -0.95 -21.29 -2.36
CA PHE A 51 -2.07 -22.19 -2.63
C PHE A 51 -3.39 -21.44 -2.85
N TYR A 52 -3.55 -20.28 -2.20
CA TYR A 52 -4.69 -19.40 -2.46
C TYR A 52 -4.71 -18.91 -3.91
N TYR A 53 -3.58 -18.40 -4.44
CA TYR A 53 -3.49 -18.02 -5.85
C TYR A 53 -3.72 -19.22 -6.79
N LEU A 54 -3.24 -20.41 -6.44
CA LEU A 54 -3.57 -21.59 -7.24
C LEU A 54 -5.08 -21.85 -7.32
N ALA A 55 -5.85 -21.52 -6.28
CA ALA A 55 -7.30 -21.65 -6.28
C ALA A 55 -8.03 -20.54 -7.06
N LEU A 56 -7.38 -19.39 -7.27
CA LEU A 56 -7.88 -18.31 -8.12
C LEU A 56 -7.64 -18.59 -9.61
N GLN A 57 -6.69 -19.46 -9.94
CA GLN A 57 -6.26 -19.68 -11.32
C GLN A 57 -7.38 -20.27 -12.17
N THR A 58 -7.62 -19.65 -13.32
CA THR A 58 -8.52 -20.17 -14.35
C THR A 58 -7.75 -20.99 -15.40
N PRO A 59 -8.43 -21.82 -16.23
CA PRO A 59 -7.79 -22.54 -17.32
C PRO A 59 -7.04 -21.64 -18.30
N SER A 60 -7.49 -20.39 -18.46
CA SER A 60 -6.87 -19.39 -19.32
C SER A 60 -5.52 -18.86 -18.80
N GLY A 61 -5.20 -19.10 -17.52
CA GLY A 61 -4.03 -18.57 -16.83
C GLY A 61 -4.21 -17.18 -16.22
N LEU A 62 -5.36 -16.53 -16.42
CA LEU A 62 -5.79 -15.37 -15.63
C LEU A 62 -6.37 -15.83 -14.29
N GLU A 63 -6.35 -14.94 -13.31
CA GLU A 63 -6.89 -15.16 -11.96
C GLU A 63 -8.30 -14.56 -11.85
N LYS A 64 -9.22 -15.29 -11.22
CA LYS A 64 -10.53 -14.75 -10.85
C LYS A 64 -10.44 -13.96 -9.54
N GLU A 65 -11.36 -13.02 -9.34
CA GLU A 65 -11.37 -12.10 -8.18
C GLU A 65 -11.30 -12.83 -6.82
N TYR A 66 -12.09 -13.90 -6.66
CA TYR A 66 -12.13 -14.76 -5.46
C TYR A 66 -12.51 -16.20 -5.83
N PRO A 67 -12.28 -17.23 -4.97
CA PRO A 67 -12.31 -18.64 -5.39
C PRO A 67 -13.59 -19.13 -6.09
N ASN A 68 -14.74 -18.52 -5.84
CA ASN A 68 -16.03 -18.88 -6.45
C ASN A 68 -16.56 -17.83 -7.44
N SER A 69 -15.74 -16.83 -7.78
CA SER A 69 -16.12 -15.77 -8.72
C SER A 69 -16.17 -16.30 -10.15
N HIS A 70 -17.08 -15.73 -10.93
CA HIS A 70 -17.14 -15.88 -12.38
C HIS A 70 -16.68 -14.59 -13.09
N VAL A 71 -15.94 -13.74 -12.37
CA VAL A 71 -15.42 -12.46 -12.84
C VAL A 71 -13.89 -12.47 -12.76
N ILE A 72 -13.28 -11.92 -13.80
CA ILE A 72 -11.85 -11.67 -13.90
C ILE A 72 -11.68 -10.17 -14.16
N TYR A 73 -11.03 -9.45 -13.24
CA TYR A 73 -10.63 -8.07 -13.46
C TYR A 73 -9.27 -8.05 -14.15
N LEU A 74 -9.19 -7.38 -15.31
CA LEU A 74 -7.99 -7.34 -16.15
C LEU A 74 -6.98 -6.26 -15.74
N ALA A 75 -7.39 -5.30 -14.91
CA ALA A 75 -6.61 -4.12 -14.58
C ALA A 75 -5.76 -4.34 -13.32
N ASP A 76 -6.33 -4.05 -12.16
CA ASP A 76 -5.76 -4.18 -10.82
C ASP A 76 -5.36 -5.61 -10.48
N ASP A 77 -6.31 -6.54 -10.46
CA ASP A 77 -6.13 -7.88 -9.92
C ASP A 77 -4.91 -8.60 -10.54
N GLN A 78 -4.85 -8.66 -11.87
CA GLN A 78 -3.78 -9.42 -12.54
C GLN A 78 -2.39 -8.83 -12.27
N ALA A 79 -2.27 -7.50 -12.28
CA ALA A 79 -0.99 -6.86 -12.01
C ALA A 79 -0.58 -7.05 -10.55
N LEU A 80 -1.49 -6.80 -9.62
CA LEU A 80 -1.23 -6.98 -8.19
C LEU A 80 -0.85 -8.42 -7.86
N ASP A 81 -1.61 -9.40 -8.37
CA ASP A 81 -1.34 -10.83 -8.18
C ASP A 81 0.02 -11.22 -8.75
N TYR A 82 0.36 -10.74 -9.95
CA TYR A 82 1.67 -10.96 -10.54
C TYR A 82 2.80 -10.44 -9.63
N PHE A 83 2.74 -9.18 -9.18
CA PHE A 83 3.80 -8.59 -8.36
C PHE A 83 3.88 -9.22 -6.96
N ALA A 84 2.74 -9.55 -6.36
CA ALA A 84 2.67 -10.28 -5.10
C ALA A 84 3.32 -11.66 -5.21
N LEU A 85 3.02 -12.43 -6.27
CA LEU A 85 3.61 -13.75 -6.49
C LEU A 85 5.11 -13.69 -6.82
N ILE A 86 5.59 -12.66 -7.54
CA ILE A 86 7.03 -12.43 -7.73
C ILE A 86 7.72 -12.16 -6.39
N LYS A 87 7.13 -11.30 -5.55
CA LYS A 87 7.65 -11.04 -4.20
C LYS A 87 7.65 -12.31 -3.34
N LEU A 88 6.56 -13.08 -3.39
CA LEU A 88 6.43 -14.35 -2.70
C LEU A 88 7.54 -15.34 -3.11
N TYR A 89 7.80 -15.47 -4.41
CA TYR A 89 8.90 -16.28 -4.92
C TYR A 89 10.26 -15.80 -4.42
N ASN A 90 10.50 -14.49 -4.38
CA ASN A 90 11.76 -13.93 -3.88
C ASN A 90 11.98 -14.21 -2.39
N LEU A 91 10.90 -14.22 -1.59
CA LEU A 91 10.95 -14.49 -0.16
C LEU A 91 11.09 -15.99 0.16
N THR A 92 10.42 -16.86 -0.61
CA THR A 92 10.24 -18.28 -0.24
C THR A 92 10.94 -19.27 -1.17
N ARG A 93 11.30 -18.84 -2.38
CA ARG A 93 11.73 -19.70 -3.50
C ARG A 93 10.71 -20.77 -3.91
N PHE A 94 9.44 -20.58 -3.57
CA PHE A 94 8.40 -21.54 -3.91
C PHE A 94 8.08 -21.50 -5.41
N GLY A 95 8.47 -22.54 -6.16
CA GLY A 95 8.33 -22.59 -7.62
C GLY A 95 6.90 -22.50 -8.14
N LEU A 96 5.90 -22.86 -7.31
CA LEU A 96 4.48 -22.67 -7.63
C LEU A 96 4.16 -21.19 -7.93
N ALA A 97 4.70 -20.27 -7.12
CA ALA A 97 4.45 -18.84 -7.30
C ALA A 97 4.96 -18.34 -8.66
N LEU A 98 6.17 -18.78 -9.05
CA LEU A 98 6.76 -18.43 -10.34
C LEU A 98 6.00 -19.05 -11.53
N SER A 99 5.43 -20.25 -11.37
CA SER A 99 4.60 -20.87 -12.40
C SER A 99 3.31 -20.08 -12.65
N ILE A 100 2.67 -19.60 -11.58
CA ILE A 100 1.44 -18.79 -11.67
C ILE A 100 1.75 -17.43 -12.31
N THR A 101 2.83 -16.73 -11.91
CA THR A 101 3.19 -15.44 -12.53
C THR A 101 3.41 -15.53 -14.03
N GLN A 102 4.07 -16.60 -14.49
CA GLN A 102 4.31 -16.82 -15.91
C GLN A 102 3.01 -17.01 -16.69
N LYS A 103 2.01 -17.68 -16.11
CA LYS A 103 0.69 -17.85 -16.71
C LYS A 103 -0.06 -16.52 -16.79
N ILE A 104 -0.11 -15.74 -15.71
CA ILE A 104 -0.73 -14.41 -15.68
C ILE A 104 -0.09 -13.49 -16.73
N LEU A 105 1.25 -13.43 -16.76
CA LEU A 105 1.98 -12.57 -17.69
C LEU A 105 1.74 -12.97 -19.15
N ASN A 106 1.65 -14.26 -19.45
CA ASN A 106 1.39 -14.71 -20.81
C ASN A 106 -0.06 -14.49 -21.22
N ALA A 107 -1.03 -14.78 -20.35
CA ALA A 107 -2.45 -14.60 -20.63
C ALA A 107 -2.82 -13.11 -20.79
N SER A 108 -2.24 -12.23 -19.97
CA SER A 108 -2.50 -10.77 -20.04
C SER A 108 -2.07 -10.12 -21.36
N LYS A 109 -1.11 -10.70 -22.10
CA LYS A 109 -0.65 -10.15 -23.41
C LYS A 109 -1.78 -10.02 -24.42
N ALA A 110 -2.72 -10.97 -24.45
CA ALA A 110 -3.89 -10.93 -25.33
C ALA A 110 -4.80 -9.71 -25.06
N TYR A 111 -4.67 -9.12 -23.87
CA TYR A 111 -5.46 -7.97 -23.41
C TYR A 111 -4.64 -6.69 -23.30
N GLY A 112 -3.47 -6.64 -23.96
CA GLY A 112 -2.58 -5.46 -23.96
C GLY A 112 -1.57 -5.43 -22.80
N GLY A 113 -1.47 -6.50 -22.01
CA GLY A 113 -0.54 -6.62 -20.88
C GLY A 113 -1.09 -6.11 -19.55
N LEU A 114 -0.35 -6.36 -18.47
CA LEU A 114 -0.74 -6.09 -17.07
C LEU A 114 -1.17 -4.65 -16.80
N PHE A 115 -0.62 -3.69 -17.55
CA PHE A 115 -0.84 -2.26 -17.31
C PHE A 115 -1.68 -1.59 -18.40
N LYS A 116 -2.37 -2.36 -19.27
CA LYS A 116 -3.20 -1.80 -20.34
C LYS A 116 -4.26 -0.84 -19.78
N TYR A 117 -4.88 -1.22 -18.68
CA TYR A 117 -5.90 -0.46 -17.97
C TYR A 117 -5.26 0.06 -16.69
N TRP A 118 -4.76 1.29 -16.72
CA TRP A 118 -4.15 1.90 -15.55
C TRP A 118 -5.16 2.08 -14.41
N ASN A 119 -4.76 1.73 -13.19
CA ASN A 119 -5.52 1.88 -11.95
C ASN A 119 -4.64 2.60 -10.90
N PRO A 120 -5.18 3.56 -10.10
CA PRO A 120 -4.45 4.24 -9.02
C PRO A 120 -3.69 3.31 -8.07
N VAL A 121 -4.19 2.10 -7.82
CA VAL A 121 -3.49 1.13 -6.96
C VAL A 121 -2.09 0.78 -7.50
N PHE A 122 -1.81 0.96 -8.79
CA PHE A 122 -0.50 0.72 -9.37
C PHE A 122 0.60 1.64 -8.83
N GLU A 123 0.24 2.75 -8.19
CA GLU A 123 1.20 3.61 -7.51
C GLU A 123 1.92 2.86 -6.37
N VAL A 124 1.29 1.86 -5.74
CA VAL A 124 1.94 0.97 -4.74
C VAL A 124 3.04 0.09 -5.36
N LEU A 125 2.99 -0.10 -6.68
CA LEU A 125 3.99 -0.82 -7.47
C LEU A 125 5.05 0.13 -8.08
N GLY A 126 4.94 1.43 -7.81
CA GLY A 126 5.80 2.45 -8.40
C GLY A 126 5.46 2.79 -9.86
N VAL A 127 4.24 2.49 -10.31
CA VAL A 127 3.76 2.82 -11.66
C VAL A 127 2.79 4.00 -11.57
N TYR A 128 3.32 5.18 -11.87
CA TYR A 128 2.63 6.46 -11.66
C TYR A 128 1.89 6.94 -12.92
N PRO A 129 0.80 7.72 -12.76
CA PRO A 129 0.11 8.35 -13.87
C PRO A 129 0.96 9.45 -14.51
N THR A 130 0.66 9.80 -15.76
CA THR A 130 1.28 10.94 -16.46
C THR A 130 0.65 12.29 -16.11
N THR A 131 -0.28 12.31 -15.14
CA THR A 131 -1.01 13.50 -14.73
C THR A 131 -1.17 13.54 -13.21
N THR A 132 -1.24 14.74 -12.66
CA THR A 132 -1.60 14.99 -11.25
C THR A 132 -3.09 15.25 -11.08
N ILE A 133 -3.89 15.28 -12.15
CA ILE A 133 -5.34 15.49 -12.06
C ILE A 133 -5.98 14.25 -11.39
N PRO A 134 -6.90 14.43 -10.42
CA PRO A 134 -7.65 13.32 -9.83
C PRO A 134 -8.32 12.47 -10.91
N MET A 135 -8.37 11.16 -10.68
CA MET A 135 -8.96 10.22 -11.63
C MET A 135 -10.08 9.46 -10.95
N SER A 136 -11.15 9.18 -11.69
CA SER A 136 -12.24 8.32 -11.23
C SER A 136 -12.45 7.17 -12.21
N GLY A 137 -12.74 5.99 -11.68
CA GLY A 137 -12.95 4.77 -12.44
C GLY A 137 -14.41 4.44 -12.68
N VAL A 138 -14.69 3.76 -13.78
CA VAL A 138 -15.97 3.11 -14.07
C VAL A 138 -15.69 1.70 -14.57
N ASP A 139 -16.43 0.72 -14.06
CA ASP A 139 -16.26 -0.67 -14.50
C ASP A 139 -16.91 -0.90 -15.87
N HIS A 140 -16.17 -1.56 -16.74
CA HIS A 140 -16.62 -1.94 -18.06
C HIS A 140 -16.45 -3.44 -18.27
N ARG A 141 -17.48 -4.07 -18.85
CA ARG A 141 -17.35 -5.41 -19.39
C ARG A 141 -16.53 -5.36 -20.66
N ILE A 142 -15.39 -6.04 -20.64
CA ILE A 142 -14.46 -6.15 -21.77
C ILE A 142 -14.84 -7.34 -22.66
N GLY A 143 -15.37 -8.41 -22.07
CA GLY A 143 -15.79 -9.59 -22.82
C GLY A 143 -16.13 -10.78 -21.96
N SER A 144 -15.88 -11.97 -22.50
CA SER A 144 -16.00 -13.25 -21.81
C SER A 144 -14.94 -14.23 -22.29
N LEU A 145 -14.46 -15.07 -21.39
CA LEU A 145 -13.43 -16.07 -21.65
C LEU A 145 -13.75 -17.32 -20.83
N ASP A 146 -13.89 -18.49 -21.47
CA ASP A 146 -14.12 -19.77 -20.79
C ASP A 146 -15.25 -19.76 -19.73
N GLY A 147 -16.34 -19.03 -20.01
CA GLY A 147 -17.47 -18.88 -19.08
C GLY A 147 -17.30 -17.81 -18.00
N TYR A 148 -16.15 -17.13 -17.94
CA TYR A 148 -15.91 -15.99 -17.07
C TYR A 148 -16.28 -14.68 -17.76
N THR A 149 -16.73 -13.70 -16.98
CA THR A 149 -16.91 -12.32 -17.41
C THR A 149 -15.61 -11.55 -17.21
N LEU A 150 -15.10 -10.93 -18.28
CA LEU A 150 -13.92 -10.07 -18.19
C LEU A 150 -14.36 -8.65 -17.94
N MET A 151 -13.83 -8.05 -16.87
CA MET A 151 -14.10 -6.68 -16.45
C MET A 151 -12.80 -5.88 -16.41
N ALA A 152 -12.89 -4.56 -16.58
CA ALA A 152 -11.80 -3.64 -16.26
C ALA A 152 -12.38 -2.31 -15.81
N THR A 153 -11.79 -1.73 -14.77
CA THR A 153 -12.08 -0.35 -14.35
C THR A 153 -11.30 0.61 -15.24
N ILE A 154 -12.01 1.49 -15.94
CA ILE A 154 -11.42 2.50 -16.82
C ILE A 154 -11.34 3.83 -16.10
N PHE A 155 -10.14 4.21 -15.68
CA PHE A 155 -9.88 5.49 -15.03
C PHE A 155 -9.70 6.62 -16.04
N ARG A 156 -10.29 7.78 -15.76
CA ARG A 156 -10.14 9.01 -16.55
C ARG A 156 -9.90 10.21 -15.64
N PRO A 157 -9.19 11.25 -16.11
CA PRO A 157 -9.10 12.52 -15.39
C PRO A 157 -10.48 13.07 -15.06
N ASN A 158 -10.70 13.35 -13.78
CA ASN A 158 -11.90 13.91 -13.21
C ASN A 158 -11.50 14.93 -12.13
N PRO A 159 -11.36 16.23 -12.49
CA PRO A 159 -11.01 17.29 -11.55
C PRO A 159 -12.00 17.46 -10.39
N SER A 160 -13.23 16.97 -10.54
CA SER A 160 -14.27 17.04 -9.51
C SER A 160 -14.25 15.87 -8.52
N PHE A 161 -13.39 14.87 -8.75
CA PHE A 161 -13.26 13.73 -7.85
C PHE A 161 -12.60 14.14 -6.53
N ASP A 162 -13.37 14.09 -5.45
CA ASP A 162 -12.92 14.38 -4.09
C ASP A 162 -12.14 13.19 -3.52
N TYR A 163 -10.87 13.08 -3.91
CA TYR A 163 -9.98 12.03 -3.41
C TYR A 163 -9.64 12.21 -1.92
N TYR A 164 -9.81 13.42 -1.35
CA TYR A 164 -9.56 13.67 0.07
C TYR A 164 -10.55 12.93 0.99
N SER A 165 -11.67 12.47 0.44
CA SER A 165 -12.68 11.69 1.15
C SER A 165 -12.38 10.18 1.24
N TYR A 166 -11.29 9.68 0.62
CA TYR A 166 -11.00 8.25 0.51
C TYR A 166 -9.56 7.95 0.97
N ALA A 167 -9.40 7.01 1.88
CA ALA A 167 -8.11 6.70 2.51
C ALA A 167 -7.10 6.10 1.52
N ASP A 168 -7.54 5.17 0.68
CA ASP A 168 -6.74 4.56 -0.38
C ASP A 168 -6.26 5.61 -1.39
N GLN A 169 -7.14 6.53 -1.79
CA GLN A 169 -6.76 7.59 -2.72
C GLN A 169 -5.75 8.56 -2.12
N LEU A 170 -5.85 8.88 -0.82
CA LEU A 170 -4.82 9.64 -0.12
C LEU A 170 -3.50 8.87 -0.04
N ALA A 171 -3.54 7.55 0.14
CA ALA A 171 -2.35 6.71 0.14
C ALA A 171 -1.63 6.76 -1.22
N TYR A 172 -2.35 6.53 -2.31
CA TYR A 172 -1.79 6.59 -3.68
C TYR A 172 -1.24 7.99 -3.97
N ARG A 173 -2.04 9.03 -3.76
CA ARG A 173 -1.63 10.44 -3.90
C ARG A 173 -0.34 10.76 -3.13
N THR A 174 -0.17 10.21 -1.93
CA THR A 174 1.07 10.41 -1.16
C THR A 174 2.28 9.82 -1.91
N LEU A 175 2.15 8.62 -2.47
CA LEU A 175 3.20 7.99 -3.28
C LEU A 175 3.54 8.81 -4.52
N LEU A 176 2.53 9.32 -5.23
CA LEU A 176 2.72 10.21 -6.37
C LEU A 176 3.50 11.48 -5.98
N GLU A 177 3.13 12.15 -4.90
CA GLU A 177 3.84 13.37 -4.47
C GLU A 177 5.27 13.08 -4.03
N VAL A 178 5.54 11.94 -3.38
CA VAL A 178 6.92 11.50 -3.09
C VAL A 178 7.70 11.27 -4.39
N HIS A 179 7.09 10.62 -5.39
CA HIS A 179 7.69 10.37 -6.69
C HIS A 179 8.04 11.68 -7.43
N LEU A 180 7.18 12.69 -7.32
CA LEU A 180 7.38 14.02 -7.91
C LEU A 180 8.37 14.89 -7.12
N GLY A 181 8.82 14.45 -5.93
CA GLY A 181 9.69 15.23 -5.05
C GLY A 181 8.98 16.30 -4.22
N ASN A 182 7.64 16.29 -4.20
CA ASN A 182 6.80 17.24 -3.47
C ASN A 182 6.58 16.78 -2.02
N TYR A 183 7.67 16.66 -1.26
CA TYR A 183 7.66 16.02 0.07
C TYR A 183 6.71 16.69 1.07
N SER A 184 6.62 18.02 1.10
CA SER A 184 5.68 18.72 2.00
C SER A 184 4.21 18.40 1.67
N GLN A 185 3.87 18.23 0.40
CA GLN A 185 2.51 17.84 0.00
C GLN A 185 2.24 16.37 0.35
N ALA A 186 3.23 15.49 0.17
CA ALA A 186 3.14 14.10 0.60
C ALA A 186 2.87 13.99 2.12
N GLU A 187 3.56 14.77 2.95
CA GLU A 187 3.33 14.81 4.40
C GLU A 187 1.91 15.26 4.75
N VAL A 188 1.39 16.31 4.08
CA VAL A 188 0.00 16.78 4.27
C VAL A 188 -1.02 15.71 3.91
N LEU A 189 -0.82 15.00 2.79
CA LEU A 189 -1.70 13.92 2.35
C LEU A 189 -1.68 12.75 3.34
N PHE A 190 -0.49 12.33 3.79
CA PHE A 190 -0.34 11.26 4.76
C PHE A 190 -0.92 11.62 6.13
N GLU A 191 -0.80 12.87 6.55
CA GLU A 191 -1.45 13.35 7.78
C GLU A 191 -2.99 13.24 7.65
N ASN A 192 -3.55 13.62 6.51
CA ASN A 192 -5.00 13.49 6.27
C ASN A 192 -5.46 12.03 6.22
N LEU A 193 -4.67 11.14 5.61
CA LEU A 193 -4.89 9.69 5.68
C LEU A 193 -4.89 9.21 7.13
N SER A 194 -3.91 9.66 7.92
CA SER A 194 -3.77 9.27 9.32
C SER A 194 -4.93 9.77 10.20
N LYS A 195 -5.56 10.91 9.86
CA LYS A 195 -6.76 11.42 10.55
C LYS A 195 -7.98 10.52 10.35
N MET A 196 -8.04 9.73 9.28
CA MET A 196 -9.12 8.76 9.04
C MET A 196 -9.01 7.51 9.91
N TRP A 197 -7.84 7.27 10.52
CA TRP A 197 -7.62 6.14 11.43
C TRP A 197 -8.27 6.39 12.79
N ASN A 198 -9.29 5.59 13.13
CA ASN A 198 -10.00 5.75 14.42
C ASN A 198 -9.49 4.81 15.53
N GLY A 199 -8.29 4.27 15.40
CA GLY A 199 -7.72 3.29 16.33
C GLY A 199 -8.05 1.82 16.02
N LYS A 200 -8.98 1.58 15.08
CA LYS A 200 -9.48 0.24 14.70
C LYS A 200 -9.38 -0.02 13.19
N GLY A 201 -9.51 1.02 12.38
CA GLY A 201 -9.49 0.98 10.93
C GLY A 201 -9.69 2.39 10.36
N PHE A 202 -9.72 2.50 9.03
CA PHE A 202 -9.97 3.76 8.34
C PHE A 202 -11.47 4.02 8.20
N VAL A 203 -11.91 5.18 8.70
CA VAL A 203 -13.28 5.68 8.56
C VAL A 203 -13.25 6.81 7.54
N ASP A 204 -13.52 6.45 6.29
CA ASP A 204 -13.59 7.37 5.17
C ASP A 204 -14.97 7.31 4.52
N LYS A 205 -15.16 7.95 3.37
CA LYS A 205 -16.46 8.03 2.71
C LYS A 205 -17.00 6.67 2.25
N ALA A 206 -16.13 5.68 2.02
CA ALA A 206 -16.53 4.33 1.65
C ALA A 206 -16.90 3.46 2.87
N PHE A 207 -16.56 3.89 4.09
CA PHE A 207 -16.85 3.14 5.30
C PHE A 207 -18.36 3.09 5.59
N ASN A 208 -18.90 1.88 5.65
CA ASN A 208 -20.32 1.60 5.93
C ASN A 208 -20.52 0.64 7.12
N GLY A 209 -19.61 0.68 8.09
CA GLY A 209 -19.62 -0.23 9.26
C GLY A 209 -18.80 -1.50 9.08
N VAL A 210 -18.14 -1.68 7.93
CA VAL A 210 -17.08 -2.67 7.68
C VAL A 210 -15.80 -1.92 7.34
N TYR A 211 -14.72 -2.22 8.06
CA TYR A 211 -13.39 -1.72 7.73
C TYR A 211 -12.82 -2.54 6.58
N GLN A 212 -12.20 -1.87 5.60
CA GLN A 212 -11.57 -2.53 4.46
C GLN A 212 -10.10 -2.84 4.77
N SER A 213 -9.72 -4.10 4.64
CA SER A 213 -8.40 -4.58 5.05
C SER A 213 -7.28 -4.05 4.16
N TYR A 214 -7.51 -3.89 2.86
CA TYR A 214 -6.48 -3.44 1.92
C TYR A 214 -5.89 -2.06 2.29
N LYS A 215 -6.70 -1.18 2.88
CA LYS A 215 -6.26 0.15 3.38
C LYS A 215 -5.19 0.06 4.46
N LEU A 216 -5.15 -1.04 5.21
CA LEU A 216 -4.09 -1.32 6.18
C LEU A 216 -2.74 -1.53 5.47
N ALA A 217 -2.75 -2.33 4.41
CA ALA A 217 -1.57 -2.59 3.60
C ALA A 217 -1.10 -1.32 2.87
N ASP A 218 -2.03 -0.55 2.28
CA ASP A 218 -1.72 0.73 1.64
C ASP A 218 -1.02 1.69 2.62
N TYR A 219 -1.54 1.83 3.83
CA TYR A 219 -0.92 2.68 4.85
C TYR A 219 0.51 2.24 5.19
N VAL A 220 0.73 0.92 5.36
CA VAL A 220 2.07 0.38 5.65
C VAL A 220 3.03 0.65 4.48
N ILE A 221 2.59 0.47 3.24
CA ILE A 221 3.39 0.72 2.04
C ILE A 221 3.81 2.19 1.99
N VAL A 222 2.86 3.12 2.13
CA VAL A 222 3.15 4.57 2.11
C VAL A 222 4.05 4.97 3.26
N TRP A 223 3.79 4.47 4.46
CA TRP A 223 4.64 4.76 5.62
C TRP A 223 6.08 4.30 5.40
N ARG A 224 6.30 3.10 4.84
CA ARG A 224 7.65 2.59 4.51
C ARG A 224 8.37 3.51 3.52
N VAL A 225 7.66 4.01 2.51
CA VAL A 225 8.19 4.97 1.52
C VAL A 225 8.61 6.27 2.19
N LEU A 226 7.76 6.85 3.04
CA LEU A 226 8.08 8.08 3.77
C LEU A 226 9.21 7.88 4.79
N ALA A 227 9.21 6.77 5.52
CA ALA A 227 10.23 6.44 6.52
C ALA A 227 11.61 6.20 5.91
N SER A 228 11.66 5.68 4.68
CA SER A 228 12.91 5.40 3.95
C SER A 228 13.45 6.62 3.19
N ASN A 229 12.68 7.70 3.08
CA ASN A 229 13.08 8.90 2.35
C ASN A 229 13.67 9.95 3.31
N ALA A 230 14.87 10.44 2.99
CA ALA A 230 15.63 11.37 3.84
C ALA A 230 14.89 12.68 4.16
N HIS A 231 13.97 13.13 3.31
CA HIS A 231 13.19 14.35 3.52
C HIS A 231 11.99 14.16 4.44
N THR A 232 11.39 12.96 4.46
CA THR A 232 10.14 12.69 5.18
C THR A 232 10.29 11.72 6.36
N CYS A 233 11.49 11.17 6.57
CA CYS A 233 11.69 10.11 7.57
C CYS A 233 11.34 10.56 9.00
N GLN A 234 11.65 11.81 9.36
CA GLN A 234 11.35 12.36 10.68
C GLN A 234 9.86 12.57 10.88
N PHE A 235 9.17 12.99 9.83
CA PHE A 235 7.71 13.08 9.84
C PHE A 235 7.07 11.69 10.03
N ALA A 236 7.54 10.68 9.29
CA ALA A 236 6.98 9.33 9.34
C ALA A 236 7.06 8.70 10.75
N LYS A 237 8.13 8.98 11.52
CA LYS A 237 8.31 8.47 12.90
C LYS A 237 7.15 8.83 13.84
N LYS A 238 6.46 9.95 13.61
CA LYS A 238 5.30 10.38 14.43
C LYS A 238 4.15 9.38 14.41
N TYR A 239 4.07 8.54 13.38
CA TYR A 239 2.96 7.63 13.13
C TYR A 239 3.27 6.17 13.48
N LEU A 240 4.41 5.91 14.13
CA LEU A 240 4.87 4.56 14.44
C LEU A 240 3.85 3.75 15.27
N THR A 241 3.19 4.38 16.24
CA THR A 241 2.14 3.72 17.04
C THR A 241 0.95 3.28 16.19
N ILE A 242 0.60 4.01 15.13
CA ILE A 242 -0.47 3.60 14.21
C ILE A 242 0.00 2.39 13.39
N VAL A 243 1.22 2.43 12.87
CA VAL A 243 1.82 1.30 12.13
C VAL A 243 1.81 0.02 12.95
N HIS A 244 2.27 0.06 14.20
CA HIS A 244 2.28 -1.11 15.09
C HIS A 244 0.88 -1.68 15.33
N ARG A 245 -0.14 -0.82 15.44
CA ARG A 245 -1.54 -1.28 15.57
C ARG A 245 -2.06 -1.90 14.28
N ILE A 246 -1.74 -1.29 13.15
CA ILE A 246 -2.12 -1.78 11.83
C ILE A 246 -1.52 -3.16 11.59
N THR A 247 -0.23 -3.36 11.81
CA THR A 247 0.43 -4.66 11.59
C THR A 247 -0.05 -5.75 12.55
N SER A 248 -0.41 -5.37 13.79
CA SER A 248 -1.07 -6.28 14.72
C SER A 248 -2.43 -6.77 14.20
N ILE A 249 -3.24 -5.89 13.60
CA ILE A 249 -4.51 -6.27 12.97
C ILE A 249 -4.26 -7.12 11.72
N MET A 250 -3.33 -6.71 10.85
CA MET A 250 -2.99 -7.46 9.64
C MET A 250 -2.57 -8.90 9.95
N SER A 251 -1.86 -9.12 11.07
CA SER A 251 -1.37 -10.43 11.52
C SER A 251 -2.45 -11.48 11.76
N VAL A 252 -3.73 -11.10 11.87
CA VAL A 252 -4.84 -12.03 12.14
C VAL A 252 -5.90 -12.07 11.05
N LEU A 253 -5.76 -11.26 9.98
CA LEU A 253 -6.74 -11.17 8.89
C LEU A 253 -6.54 -12.21 7.78
N GLN A 254 -5.45 -12.99 7.82
CA GLN A 254 -5.28 -14.10 6.89
C GLN A 254 -6.25 -15.24 7.24
N SER A 255 -7.01 -15.71 6.26
CA SER A 255 -7.84 -16.90 6.39
C SER A 255 -7.01 -18.19 6.36
N TYR A 256 -7.60 -19.30 6.81
CA TYR A 256 -6.99 -20.63 6.70
C TYR A 256 -6.67 -21.04 5.26
N SER A 257 -7.42 -20.52 4.28
CA SER A 257 -7.18 -20.79 2.85
C SER A 257 -5.95 -20.08 2.29
N GLY A 258 -5.35 -19.16 3.04
CA GLY A 258 -4.22 -18.34 2.63
C GLY A 258 -4.59 -16.94 2.13
N GLY A 259 -5.82 -16.75 1.63
CA GLY A 259 -6.34 -15.44 1.24
C GLY A 259 -6.65 -14.55 2.43
N VAL A 260 -6.65 -13.24 2.22
CA VAL A 260 -6.91 -12.23 3.26
C VAL A 260 -8.36 -11.77 3.21
N TRP A 261 -9.02 -11.68 4.37
CA TRP A 261 -10.38 -11.16 4.47
C TRP A 261 -10.42 -9.70 4.01
N THR A 262 -11.28 -9.36 3.05
CA THR A 262 -11.40 -8.01 2.47
C THR A 262 -11.93 -6.98 3.47
N GLY A 263 -12.62 -7.42 4.52
CA GLY A 263 -13.03 -6.54 5.60
C GLY A 263 -13.33 -7.20 6.94
N TYR A 264 -13.39 -6.36 7.97
CA TYR A 264 -13.58 -6.74 9.37
C TYR A 264 -14.43 -5.70 10.12
N LYS A 265 -14.95 -6.08 11.29
CA LYS A 265 -15.74 -5.22 12.19
C LYS A 265 -15.19 -5.25 13.60
N TRP A 266 -15.61 -4.28 14.41
CA TRP A 266 -15.41 -4.29 15.86
C TRP A 266 -16.75 -4.32 16.57
N VAL A 267 -17.03 -5.40 17.30
CA VAL A 267 -18.27 -5.62 18.06
C VAL A 267 -17.88 -5.84 19.52
N ASN A 268 -18.38 -5.03 20.45
CA ASN A 268 -18.08 -5.13 21.88
C ASN A 268 -16.57 -5.21 22.18
N GLN A 269 -15.76 -4.39 21.50
CA GLN A 269 -14.29 -4.35 21.60
C GLN A 269 -13.56 -5.61 21.07
N THR A 270 -14.28 -6.55 20.46
CA THR A 270 -13.71 -7.70 19.77
C THR A 270 -13.71 -7.48 18.27
N MET A 271 -12.60 -7.81 17.62
CA MET A 271 -12.54 -7.81 16.17
C MET A 271 -13.23 -9.06 15.61
N VAL A 272 -14.13 -8.86 14.65
CA VAL A 272 -14.88 -9.93 13.98
C VAL A 272 -14.57 -9.87 12.48
N TYR A 273 -14.21 -11.01 11.92
CA TYR A 273 -13.89 -11.21 10.51
C TYR A 273 -14.25 -12.65 10.13
N GLY A 274 -14.32 -12.93 8.83
CA GLY A 274 -14.79 -14.21 8.31
C GLY A 274 -15.90 -14.06 7.28
N THR A 275 -16.43 -15.20 6.82
CA THR A 275 -17.41 -15.29 5.74
C THR A 275 -18.74 -14.56 6.03
N ASN A 276 -19.06 -14.30 7.30
CA ASN A 276 -20.22 -13.52 7.72
C ASN A 276 -20.00 -11.99 7.63
N ILE A 277 -18.76 -11.55 7.43
CA ILE A 277 -18.40 -10.14 7.31
C ILE A 277 -17.98 -9.80 5.87
N SER A 278 -17.14 -10.63 5.28
CA SER A 278 -16.53 -10.37 3.98
C SER A 278 -16.01 -11.64 3.32
N LEU A 279 -15.57 -11.54 2.06
CA LEU A 279 -14.88 -12.59 1.33
C LEU A 279 -13.37 -12.35 1.36
N THR A 280 -12.58 -13.35 0.97
CA THR A 280 -11.18 -13.16 0.59
C THR A 280 -11.09 -12.90 -0.92
N ASN A 281 -10.15 -12.08 -1.39
CA ASN A 281 -9.92 -11.85 -2.82
C ASN A 281 -8.42 -11.77 -3.16
N GLY A 282 -8.10 -11.81 -4.46
CA GLY A 282 -6.72 -11.67 -4.98
C GLY A 282 -6.10 -10.33 -4.58
N GLU A 283 -6.77 -9.23 -4.94
CA GLU A 283 -6.32 -7.85 -4.70
C GLU A 283 -5.85 -7.57 -3.25
N THR A 284 -6.69 -7.84 -2.25
CA THR A 284 -6.35 -7.59 -0.83
C THR A 284 -5.20 -8.49 -0.40
N THR A 285 -5.20 -9.74 -0.84
CA THR A 285 -4.11 -10.69 -0.55
C THR A 285 -2.79 -10.19 -1.16
N SER A 286 -2.84 -9.68 -2.39
CA SER A 286 -1.71 -9.08 -3.09
C SER A 286 -1.13 -7.90 -2.35
N LEU A 287 -1.97 -6.96 -1.93
CA LEU A 287 -1.53 -5.78 -1.16
C LEU A 287 -0.90 -6.19 0.17
N PHE A 288 -1.44 -7.21 0.86
CA PHE A 288 -0.80 -7.76 2.05
C PHE A 288 0.59 -8.32 1.73
N VAL A 289 0.75 -9.15 0.69
CA VAL A 289 2.08 -9.66 0.30
C VAL A 289 3.05 -8.53 -0.10
N ILE A 290 2.57 -7.52 -0.83
CA ILE A 290 3.37 -6.35 -1.23
C ILE A 290 3.80 -5.55 0.01
N SER A 291 2.95 -5.46 1.03
CA SER A 291 3.25 -4.80 2.29
C SER A 291 4.04 -5.65 3.30
N PHE A 292 4.26 -6.95 3.06
CA PHE A 292 5.04 -7.85 3.92
C PHE A 292 6.53 -7.56 3.84
#